data_AF-A0A7V9AVI0-F1
#
_entry.id   AF-A0A7V9AVI0-F1
#
_cell.length_a   1.000
_cell.length_b   1.000
_cell.length_c   1.000
_cell.angle_alpha   90.00
_cell.angle_beta   90.00
_cell.angle_gamma   90.00
#
_symmetry.space_group_name_H-M   'P 1'
#
loop_
_entity.id
_entity.type
_entity.pdbx_description
1 polymer ?
#
loop_
_entity_poly.entity_id
_entity_poly.type
_entity_poly.pdbx_seq_one_letter_code
_entity_poly.pdbx_strand_id
1 'polypeptide(L)'
;MLKCASPSRGLKPVLLRALMYGALLWAILNCFYVYGVLRGARAHRVETAVLVLVGLLLPQLLGNAANPPREMHDMSRRSRRLLLGLSVMILAATYVPLLTIPLLSDDYVFLDRYNNGALTSERWQFFRPIFELAFWIAATLGRGSEIVFHLLNLALHLGSAWLVYLLTRRYFHSETAAAIAFTVFVLNPTQLEAVLWVSGLQELLWTFFVLAALYAYTKEQALSPPRIAMTATLVG
;
A
#
# COMPACT_ATOMS: atom_id res chain seq x y z
N MET A 1 44.99 21.43 -13.36
CA MET A 1 43.60 21.88 -13.60
C MET A 1 42.89 20.86 -14.48
N LEU A 2 42.22 19.87 -13.88
CA LEU A 2 41.45 18.86 -14.61
C LEU A 2 39.98 19.29 -14.65
N LYS A 3 39.48 19.59 -15.85
CA LYS A 3 38.06 19.84 -16.12
C LYS A 3 37.29 18.52 -15.99
N CYS A 4 36.46 18.38 -14.97
CA CYS A 4 35.44 17.33 -14.92
C CYS A 4 34.37 17.59 -15.98
N ALA A 5 34.14 16.60 -16.85
CA ALA A 5 33.08 16.59 -17.84
C ALA A 5 31.70 16.58 -17.17
N SER A 6 30.75 17.36 -17.71
CA SER A 6 29.36 17.38 -17.23
C SER A 6 28.64 16.08 -17.59
N PRO A 7 27.79 15.51 -16.70
CA PRO A 7 27.01 14.32 -17.04
C PRO A 7 25.94 14.67 -18.08
N SER A 8 25.89 13.87 -19.16
CA SER A 8 24.98 14.01 -20.29
C SER A 8 23.51 14.03 -19.87
N ARG A 9 22.82 15.15 -20.12
CA ARG A 9 21.36 15.29 -20.02
C ARG A 9 20.68 14.65 -21.24
N GLY A 10 20.52 13.32 -21.25
CA GLY A 10 20.01 12.60 -22.43
C GLY A 10 18.82 11.69 -22.16
N LEU A 11 17.69 11.96 -22.84
CA LEU A 11 16.55 11.09 -23.23
C LEU A 11 15.81 10.23 -22.17
N LYS A 12 16.53 9.58 -21.27
CA LYS A 12 16.04 8.66 -20.22
C LYS A 12 15.00 9.29 -19.26
N PRO A 13 15.14 10.55 -18.78
CA PRO A 13 14.17 11.11 -17.83
C PRO A 13 12.82 11.48 -18.47
N VAL A 14 12.77 11.70 -19.79
CA VAL A 14 11.52 12.04 -20.50
C VAL A 14 10.69 10.79 -20.77
N LEU A 15 11.33 9.72 -21.26
CA LEU A 15 10.68 8.42 -21.46
C LEU A 15 10.11 7.88 -20.14
N LEU A 16 10.86 8.03 -19.05
CA LEU A 16 10.46 7.57 -17.72
C LEU A 16 9.28 8.37 -17.13
N ARG A 17 9.26 9.70 -17.34
CA ARG A 17 8.11 10.54 -16.99
C ARG A 17 6.89 10.18 -17.84
N ALA A 18 7.07 9.88 -19.12
CA ALA A 18 6.00 9.43 -19.99
C ALA A 18 5.42 8.09 -19.54
N LEU A 19 6.26 7.15 -19.09
CA LEU A 19 5.81 5.89 -18.49
C LEU A 19 5.04 6.13 -17.18
N MET A 20 5.47 7.10 -16.35
CA MET A 20 4.80 7.45 -15.09
C MET A 20 3.42 8.07 -15.32
N TYR A 21 3.31 9.06 -16.22
CA TYR A 21 2.02 9.62 -16.62
C TYR A 21 1.16 8.58 -17.34
N GLY A 22 1.77 7.66 -18.09
CA GLY A 22 1.10 6.52 -18.70
C GLY A 22 0.51 5.56 -17.66
N ALA A 23 1.24 5.24 -16.58
CA ALA A 23 0.77 4.39 -15.51
C ALA A 23 -0.35 5.06 -14.69
N LEU A 24 -0.21 6.36 -14.39
CA LEU A 24 -1.26 7.14 -13.71
C LEU A 24 -2.51 7.25 -14.59
N LEU A 25 -2.35 7.57 -15.87
CA LEU A 25 -3.44 7.63 -16.84
C LEU A 25 -4.12 6.27 -16.99
N TRP A 26 -3.33 5.19 -17.09
CA TRP A 26 -3.86 3.83 -17.13
C TRP A 26 -4.65 3.49 -15.87
N ALA A 27 -4.17 3.85 -14.67
CA ALA A 27 -4.90 3.63 -13.42
C ALA A 27 -6.23 4.39 -13.38
N ILE A 28 -6.24 5.65 -13.84
CA ILE A 28 -7.46 6.48 -13.95
C ILE A 28 -8.43 5.88 -14.97
N LEU A 29 -7.94 5.49 -16.15
CA LEU A 29 -8.74 4.89 -17.21
C LEU A 29 -9.27 3.51 -16.82
N ASN A 30 -8.50 2.73 -16.07
CA ASN A 30 -8.91 1.43 -15.56
C ASN A 30 -10.04 1.61 -14.52
N CYS A 31 -9.89 2.56 -13.59
CA CYS A 31 -10.98 2.94 -12.68
C CYS A 31 -12.24 3.36 -13.47
N PHE A 32 -12.11 4.24 -14.46
CA PHE A 32 -13.24 4.66 -15.29
C PHE A 32 -13.86 3.48 -16.06
N TYR A 33 -13.06 2.57 -16.59
CA TYR A 33 -13.55 1.41 -17.32
C TYR A 33 -14.30 0.43 -16.40
N VAL A 34 -13.73 0.10 -15.23
CA VAL A 34 -14.37 -0.82 -14.27
C VAL A 34 -15.67 -0.22 -13.73
N TYR A 35 -15.67 1.04 -13.31
CA TYR A 35 -16.85 1.63 -12.68
C TYR A 35 -17.85 2.21 -13.69
N GLY A 36 -17.38 2.81 -14.77
CA GLY A 36 -18.21 3.44 -15.79
C GLY A 36 -18.72 2.49 -16.87
N VAL A 37 -17.86 1.59 -17.37
CA VAL A 37 -18.22 0.68 -18.48
C VAL A 37 -18.70 -0.66 -17.95
N LEU A 38 -17.95 -1.29 -17.05
CA LEU A 38 -18.30 -2.59 -16.48
C LEU A 38 -19.32 -2.51 -15.35
N ARG A 39 -19.69 -1.29 -14.90
CA ARG A 39 -20.61 -1.05 -13.77
C ARG A 39 -20.23 -1.83 -12.51
N GLY A 40 -18.94 -2.07 -12.29
CA GLY A 40 -18.43 -2.86 -11.16
C GLY A 40 -18.50 -4.39 -11.32
N ALA A 41 -18.95 -4.91 -12.47
CA ALA A 41 -18.92 -6.35 -12.74
C ALA A 41 -17.51 -6.78 -13.16
N ARG A 42 -16.89 -7.69 -12.39
CA ARG A 42 -15.52 -8.23 -12.56
C ARG A 42 -14.40 -7.26 -12.19
N ALA A 43 -14.38 -6.81 -10.94
CA ALA A 43 -13.16 -6.32 -10.32
C ALA A 43 -12.16 -7.49 -10.23
N HIS A 44 -11.26 -7.61 -11.19
CA HIS A 44 -10.13 -8.53 -11.06
C HIS A 44 -9.11 -7.93 -10.09
N ARG A 45 -8.58 -8.76 -9.18
CA ARG A 45 -7.51 -8.44 -8.22
C ARG A 45 -6.19 -8.11 -8.91
N VAL A 46 -6.15 -6.98 -9.61
CA VAL A 46 -4.91 -6.48 -10.18
C VAL A 46 -4.26 -5.65 -9.10
N GLU A 47 -3.47 -6.31 -8.25
CA GLU A 47 -2.12 -5.95 -7.77
C GLU A 47 -1.78 -4.44 -7.76
N THR A 48 -2.72 -3.61 -7.35
CA THR A 48 -2.70 -2.17 -7.63
C THR A 48 -1.65 -1.49 -6.78
N ALA A 49 -1.43 -2.02 -5.57
CA ALA A 49 -0.35 -1.63 -4.69
C ALA A 49 1.03 -1.90 -5.31
N VAL A 50 1.25 -3.08 -5.93
CA VAL A 50 2.54 -3.43 -6.56
C VAL A 50 2.81 -2.56 -7.77
N LEU A 51 1.82 -2.27 -8.60
CA LEU A 51 1.98 -1.41 -9.77
C LEU A 51 2.22 0.07 -9.40
N VAL A 52 1.59 0.56 -8.32
CA VAL A 52 1.88 1.89 -7.76
C VAL A 52 3.29 1.93 -7.15
N LEU A 53 3.72 0.86 -6.48
CA LEU A 53 5.06 0.72 -5.91
C LEU A 53 6.13 0.70 -7.02
N VAL A 54 5.94 -0.12 -8.06
CA VAL A 54 6.81 -0.23 -9.24
C VAL A 54 6.85 1.11 -9.97
N GLY A 55 5.70 1.77 -10.16
CA GLY A 55 5.62 3.09 -10.78
C GLY A 55 6.32 4.21 -10.00
N LEU A 56 6.34 4.13 -8.66
CA LEU A 56 7.00 5.10 -7.79
C LEU A 56 8.49 4.79 -7.53
N LEU A 57 8.88 3.51 -7.48
CA LEU A 57 10.23 3.05 -7.11
C LEU A 57 11.17 2.83 -8.31
N LEU A 58 10.69 2.36 -9.46
CA LEU A 58 11.56 2.19 -10.65
C LEU A 58 12.29 3.48 -11.03
N PRO A 59 11.63 4.65 -11.00
CA PRO A 59 12.30 5.91 -11.33
C PRO A 59 13.42 6.30 -10.37
N GLN A 60 13.42 5.78 -9.15
CA GLN A 60 14.41 6.10 -8.11
C GLN A 60 15.56 5.10 -8.07
N LEU A 61 15.29 3.81 -8.31
CA LEU A 61 16.34 2.80 -8.51
C LEU A 61 17.21 3.10 -9.74
N LEU A 62 16.64 3.76 -10.75
CA LEU A 62 17.31 4.04 -12.02
C LEU A 62 17.68 5.52 -12.21
N GLY A 63 17.25 6.43 -11.32
CA GLY A 63 17.38 7.88 -11.48
C GLY A 63 18.16 8.55 -10.36
N ASN A 64 19.31 9.13 -10.70
CA ASN A 64 20.04 10.05 -9.83
C ASN A 64 19.10 11.18 -9.34
N ALA A 65 19.10 11.40 -8.02
CA ALA A 65 18.35 12.41 -7.26
C ALA A 65 18.75 13.87 -7.59
N ALA A 66 18.69 14.28 -8.86
CA ALA A 66 19.37 15.50 -9.31
C ALA A 66 18.46 16.67 -9.73
N ASN A 67 17.14 16.56 -9.63
CA ASN A 67 16.25 17.71 -9.85
C ASN A 67 15.32 17.88 -8.65
N PRO A 68 15.44 18.96 -7.86
CA PRO A 68 14.48 19.25 -6.81
C PRO A 68 13.09 19.40 -7.44
N PRO A 69 12.02 18.86 -6.81
CA PRO A 69 10.67 19.11 -7.26
C PRO A 69 10.42 20.63 -7.33
N ARG A 70 9.70 21.08 -8.35
CA ARG A 70 9.20 22.47 -8.44
C ARG A 70 8.54 22.83 -7.11
N GLU A 71 8.83 24.02 -6.57
CA GLU A 71 8.18 24.52 -5.35
C GLU A 71 6.65 24.42 -5.53
N MET A 72 6.07 23.44 -4.85
CA MET A 72 4.64 23.27 -4.77
C MET A 72 4.15 24.14 -3.61
N HIS A 73 3.14 24.96 -3.84
CA HIS A 73 2.54 25.75 -2.77
C HIS A 73 2.08 24.81 -1.64
N ASP A 74 2.69 24.92 -0.47
CA ASP A 74 2.37 24.05 0.66
C ASP A 74 1.05 24.48 1.31
N MET A 75 0.17 23.52 1.57
CA MET A 75 -1.10 23.76 2.24
C MET A 75 -0.83 24.24 3.65
N SER A 76 -1.66 25.18 4.13
CA SER A 76 -1.59 25.59 5.54
C SER A 76 -1.76 24.39 6.47
N ARG A 77 -1.10 24.42 7.63
CA ARG A 77 -1.21 23.34 8.64
C ARG A 77 -2.66 23.04 9.01
N ARG A 78 -3.53 24.07 9.05
CA ARG A 78 -4.97 23.92 9.32
C ARG A 78 -5.67 23.18 8.18
N SER A 79 -5.49 23.62 6.94
CA SER A 79 -6.09 22.98 5.75
C SER A 79 -5.66 21.52 5.62
N ARG A 80 -4.40 21.22 5.89
CA ARG A 80 -3.87 19.85 5.88
C ARG A 80 -4.53 18.95 6.92
N ARG A 81 -4.64 19.43 8.17
CA ARG A 81 -5.32 18.67 9.24
C ARG A 81 -6.78 18.45 8.92
N LEU A 82 -7.46 19.44 8.35
CA LEU A 82 -8.85 19.30 7.91
C LEU A 82 -8.97 18.26 6.80
N LEU A 83 -8.10 18.28 5.79
CA LEU A 83 -8.11 17.28 4.71
C LEU A 83 -7.93 15.86 5.25
N LEU A 84 -6.90 15.62 6.06
CA LEU A 84 -6.65 14.30 6.66
C LEU A 84 -7.81 13.86 7.56
N GLY A 85 -8.33 14.76 8.40
CA GLY A 85 -9.47 14.49 9.28
C GLY A 85 -10.74 14.16 8.51
N LEU A 86 -11.05 14.92 7.46
CA LEU A 86 -12.18 14.67 6.57
C LEU A 86 -12.03 13.33 5.84
N SER A 87 -10.84 13.00 5.34
CA SER A 87 -10.60 11.70 4.70
C SER A 87 -10.83 10.52 5.65
N VAL A 88 -10.33 10.60 6.89
CA VAL A 88 -10.57 9.56 7.91
C VAL A 88 -12.04 9.51 8.32
N MET A 89 -12.72 10.65 8.41
CA MET A 89 -14.15 10.70 8.72
C MET A 89 -15.00 10.09 7.61
N ILE A 90 -14.69 10.36 6.34
CA ILE A 90 -15.37 9.74 5.19
C ILE A 90 -15.11 8.23 5.17
N LEU A 91 -13.88 7.80 5.41
CA LEU A 91 -13.54 6.38 5.56
C LEU A 91 -14.39 5.74 6.66
N ALA A 92 -14.40 6.33 7.85
CA ALA A 92 -15.18 5.81 8.99
C ALA A 92 -16.69 5.76 8.67
N ALA A 93 -17.25 6.82 8.08
CA ALA A 93 -18.65 6.85 7.67
C ALA A 93 -19.01 5.75 6.65
N THR A 94 -18.04 5.34 5.83
CA THR A 94 -18.23 4.28 4.83
C THR A 94 -18.05 2.88 5.44
N TYR A 95 -17.04 2.68 6.28
CA TYR A 95 -16.63 1.35 6.77
C TYR A 95 -17.29 0.94 8.08
N VAL A 96 -17.56 1.87 9.00
CA VAL A 96 -18.16 1.54 10.31
C VAL A 96 -19.49 0.80 10.17
N PRO A 97 -20.42 1.19 9.27
CA PRO A 97 -21.65 0.43 9.05
C PRO A 97 -21.43 -0.97 8.49
N LEU A 98 -20.25 -1.24 7.92
CA LEU A 98 -19.90 -2.48 7.24
C LEU A 98 -19.08 -3.43 8.13
N LEU A 99 -18.75 -3.04 9.37
CA LEU A 99 -18.00 -3.88 10.31
C LEU A 99 -18.76 -5.13 10.76
N THR A 100 -20.07 -5.21 10.53
CA THR A 100 -20.91 -6.37 10.86
C THR A 100 -21.25 -7.20 9.63
N ILE A 101 -20.59 -6.95 8.48
CA ILE A 101 -20.76 -7.82 7.32
C ILE A 101 -20.28 -9.23 7.68
N PRO A 102 -21.08 -10.28 7.39
CA PRO A 102 -20.69 -11.66 7.65
C PRO A 102 -19.40 -12.06 6.94
N LEU A 103 -18.76 -13.11 7.45
CA LEU A 103 -17.64 -13.76 6.79
C LEU A 103 -18.01 -14.24 5.39
N LEU A 104 -17.04 -14.20 4.48
CA LEU A 104 -17.24 -14.51 3.06
C LEU A 104 -16.34 -15.68 2.62
N SER A 105 -16.89 -16.61 1.85
CA SER A 105 -16.14 -17.64 1.12
C SER A 105 -15.18 -18.47 2.03
N ASP A 106 -13.88 -18.29 1.85
CA ASP A 106 -12.77 -18.97 2.51
C ASP A 106 -12.49 -18.45 3.93
N ASP A 107 -13.09 -17.33 4.34
CA ASP A 107 -13.06 -16.86 5.73
C ASP A 107 -13.53 -17.95 6.71
N TYR A 108 -14.57 -18.71 6.33
CA TYR A 108 -15.09 -19.83 7.13
C TYR A 108 -14.09 -20.97 7.23
N VAL A 109 -13.25 -21.19 6.21
CA VAL A 109 -12.22 -22.23 6.24
C VAL A 109 -11.13 -21.84 7.23
N PHE A 110 -10.72 -20.57 7.27
CA PHE A 110 -9.75 -20.09 8.24
C PHE A 110 -10.32 -20.06 9.67
N LEU A 111 -11.59 -19.67 9.84
CA LEU A 111 -12.23 -19.69 11.16
C LEU A 111 -12.44 -21.11 11.69
N ASP A 112 -12.81 -22.06 10.83
CA ASP A 112 -12.92 -23.48 11.21
C ASP A 112 -11.56 -24.04 11.66
N ARG A 113 -10.47 -23.72 10.96
CA ARG A 113 -9.11 -24.10 11.39
C ARG A 113 -8.76 -23.56 12.78
N TYR A 114 -9.09 -22.29 13.04
CA TYR A 114 -8.94 -21.70 14.36
C TYR A 114 -9.74 -22.47 15.42
N ASN A 115 -11.02 -22.75 15.17
CA ASN A 115 -11.89 -23.46 16.11
C ASN A 115 -11.41 -24.88 16.42
N ASN A 116 -10.74 -25.53 15.47
CA ASN A 116 -10.15 -26.86 15.63
C ASN A 116 -8.71 -26.83 16.19
N GLY A 117 -8.22 -25.67 16.64
CA GLY A 117 -6.88 -25.54 17.25
C GLY A 117 -5.73 -25.71 16.26
N ALA A 118 -6.01 -25.69 14.95
CA ALA A 118 -5.02 -25.90 13.91
C ALA A 118 -4.33 -24.58 13.55
N LEU A 119 -3.36 -24.15 14.37
CA LEU A 119 -2.43 -23.07 14.01
C LEU A 119 -1.59 -23.41 12.77
N THR A 120 -1.35 -24.70 12.56
CA THR A 120 -0.54 -25.25 11.48
C THR A 120 -1.18 -26.57 11.02
N SER A 121 -2.27 -26.51 10.26
CA SER A 121 -2.89 -27.74 9.74
C SER A 121 -1.97 -28.41 8.71
N GLU A 122 -1.84 -29.74 8.75
CA GLU A 122 -1.06 -30.52 7.76
C GLU A 122 -1.56 -30.39 6.30
N ARG A 123 -2.73 -29.78 6.08
CA ARG A 123 -3.31 -29.49 4.76
C ARG A 123 -2.78 -28.18 4.17
N TRP A 124 -1.46 -28.00 4.17
CA TRP A 124 -0.81 -26.82 3.60
C TRP A 124 -1.01 -26.77 2.10
N GLN A 125 -1.97 -25.98 1.62
CA GLN A 125 -1.92 -25.50 0.24
C GLN A 125 -0.96 -24.32 0.11
N PHE A 126 -0.77 -23.49 1.16
CA PHE A 126 0.15 -22.34 1.16
C PHE A 126 0.72 -22.02 2.57
N PHE A 127 2.04 -21.83 2.69
CA PHE A 127 2.71 -21.42 3.93
C PHE A 127 2.66 -19.89 4.12
N ARG A 128 1.92 -19.40 5.12
CA ARG A 128 1.68 -17.95 5.38
C ARG A 128 1.70 -17.62 6.89
N PRO A 129 2.84 -17.80 7.60
CA PRO A 129 2.88 -17.80 9.07
C PRO A 129 2.41 -16.49 9.72
N ILE A 130 2.71 -15.33 9.11
CA ILE A 130 2.30 -14.03 9.65
C ILE A 130 0.79 -13.82 9.52
N PHE A 131 0.19 -14.28 8.42
CA PHE A 131 -1.26 -14.24 8.24
C PHE A 131 -1.95 -15.17 9.22
N GLU A 132 -1.50 -16.42 9.34
CA GLU A 132 -2.09 -17.40 10.26
C GLU A 132 -2.02 -16.89 11.72
N LEU A 133 -0.88 -16.30 12.12
CA LEU A 133 -0.73 -15.70 13.43
C LEU A 133 -1.67 -14.50 13.63
N ALA A 134 -1.72 -13.57 12.68
CA ALA A 134 -2.58 -12.40 12.77
C ALA A 134 -4.07 -12.78 12.80
N PHE A 135 -4.47 -13.74 11.97
CA PHE A 135 -5.82 -14.29 11.93
C PHE A 135 -6.18 -14.97 13.25
N TRP A 136 -5.29 -15.82 13.79
CA TRP A 136 -5.50 -16.50 15.07
C TRP A 136 -5.62 -15.51 16.23
N ILE A 137 -4.79 -14.46 16.27
CA ILE A 137 -4.88 -13.40 17.28
C ILE A 137 -6.24 -12.71 17.18
N ALA A 138 -6.67 -12.32 15.98
CA ALA A 138 -7.97 -11.66 15.77
C ALA A 138 -9.14 -12.58 16.17
N ALA A 139 -9.09 -13.85 15.78
CA ALA A 139 -10.08 -14.85 16.13
C ALA A 139 -10.17 -15.07 17.65
N THR A 140 -9.02 -15.09 18.33
CA THR A 140 -8.94 -15.26 19.79
C THR A 140 -9.49 -14.04 20.53
N LEU A 141 -9.07 -12.83 20.13
CA LEU A 141 -9.52 -11.58 20.74
C LEU A 141 -11.02 -11.33 20.51
N GLY A 142 -11.51 -11.66 19.31
CA GLY A 142 -12.91 -11.49 18.93
C GLY A 142 -13.81 -12.68 19.24
N ARG A 143 -13.26 -13.81 19.74
CA ARG A 143 -13.98 -15.09 19.87
C ARG A 143 -14.70 -15.51 18.56
N GLY A 144 -14.04 -15.27 17.43
CA GLY A 144 -14.59 -15.52 16.09
C GLY A 144 -15.51 -14.42 15.54
N SER A 145 -15.71 -13.30 16.25
CA SER A 145 -16.50 -12.17 15.74
C SER A 145 -15.85 -11.51 14.53
N GLU A 146 -16.64 -11.32 13.48
CA GLU A 146 -16.32 -10.61 12.24
C GLU A 146 -15.80 -9.19 12.51
N ILE A 147 -16.31 -8.51 13.54
CA ILE A 147 -15.98 -7.12 13.86
C ILE A 147 -14.48 -6.98 14.12
N VAL A 148 -13.88 -7.90 14.87
CA VAL A 148 -12.45 -7.81 15.22
C VAL A 148 -11.56 -7.97 13.98
N PHE A 149 -11.96 -8.84 13.04
CA PHE A 149 -11.23 -8.99 11.78
C PHE A 149 -11.35 -7.73 10.90
N HIS A 150 -12.55 -7.19 10.74
CA HIS A 150 -12.75 -5.96 9.96
C HIS A 150 -12.01 -4.76 10.57
N LEU A 151 -11.96 -4.67 11.90
CA LEU A 151 -11.17 -3.65 12.60
C LEU A 151 -9.67 -3.81 12.37
N LEU A 152 -9.15 -5.04 12.38
CA LEU A 152 -7.74 -5.33 12.07
C LEU A 152 -7.41 -4.91 10.63
N ASN A 153 -8.26 -5.29 9.66
CA ASN A 153 -8.10 -4.92 8.26
C ASN A 153 -8.12 -3.39 8.07
N LEU A 154 -9.09 -2.71 8.69
CA LEU A 154 -9.20 -1.26 8.63
C LEU A 154 -7.97 -0.56 9.26
N ALA A 155 -7.44 -1.10 10.36
CA ALA A 155 -6.23 -0.60 10.99
C ALA A 155 -4.99 -0.75 10.09
N LEU A 156 -4.83 -1.90 9.43
CA LEU A 156 -3.73 -2.12 8.47
C LEU A 156 -3.85 -1.22 7.24
N HIS A 157 -5.07 -0.97 6.75
CA HIS A 157 -5.33 -0.04 5.65
C HIS A 157 -4.94 1.40 6.02
N LEU A 158 -5.39 1.88 7.18
CA LEU A 158 -5.02 3.20 7.71
C LEU A 158 -3.51 3.32 7.96
N GLY A 159 -2.89 2.27 8.50
CA GLY A 159 -1.44 2.20 8.68
C GLY A 159 -0.69 2.30 7.35
N SER A 160 -1.17 1.60 6.32
CA SER A 160 -0.63 1.66 4.96
C SER A 160 -0.78 3.05 4.34
N ALA A 161 -1.95 3.68 4.48
CA ALA A 161 -2.18 5.05 4.02
C ALA A 161 -1.22 6.03 4.70
N TRP A 162 -0.98 5.87 6.00
CA TRP A 162 -0.04 6.69 6.74
C TRP A 162 1.41 6.50 6.28
N LEU A 163 1.83 5.28 5.97
CA LEU A 163 3.14 5.03 5.38
C LEU A 163 3.28 5.71 4.00
N VAL A 164 2.22 5.70 3.17
CA VAL A 164 2.17 6.45 1.90
C VAL A 164 2.34 7.95 2.14
N TYR A 165 1.67 8.53 3.15
CA TYR A 165 1.86 9.93 3.54
C TYR A 165 3.35 10.21 3.86
N LEU A 166 3.94 9.38 4.73
CA LEU A 166 5.32 9.56 5.19
C LEU A 166 6.34 9.42 4.06
N LEU A 167 6.16 8.44 3.18
CA LEU A 167 7.00 8.24 1.99
C LEU A 167 6.88 9.43 1.04
N THR A 168 5.66 9.84 0.69
CA THR A 168 5.42 10.96 -0.23
C THR A 168 5.99 12.27 0.32
N ARG A 169 5.79 12.53 1.62
CA ARG A 169 6.38 13.68 2.30
C ARG A 169 7.90 13.69 2.20
N ARG A 170 8.55 12.53 2.37
CA ARG A 170 10.01 12.38 2.28
C ARG A 170 10.52 12.61 0.86
N TYR A 171 9.86 12.05 -0.15
CA TYR A 171 10.35 12.10 -1.53
C TYR A 171 10.08 13.42 -2.24
N PHE A 172 8.90 14.00 -2.01
CA PHE A 172 8.50 15.24 -2.69
C PHE A 172 8.79 16.49 -1.87
N HIS A 173 9.23 16.33 -0.61
CA HIS A 173 9.45 17.42 0.33
C HIS A 173 8.24 18.37 0.44
N SER A 174 7.03 17.84 0.27
CA SER A 174 5.78 18.60 0.23
C SER A 174 4.71 17.92 1.08
N GLU A 175 4.14 18.69 2.02
CA GLU A 175 3.07 18.20 2.88
C GLU A 175 1.74 18.16 2.13
N THR A 176 1.52 19.08 1.18
CA THR A 176 0.39 19.01 0.23
C THR A 176 0.40 17.70 -0.54
N ALA A 177 1.51 17.34 -1.18
CA ALA A 177 1.61 16.10 -1.96
C ALA A 177 1.34 14.87 -1.08
N ALA A 178 1.90 14.86 0.13
CA ALA A 178 1.70 13.79 1.09
C ALA A 178 0.24 13.65 1.52
N ALA A 179 -0.43 14.76 1.83
CA ALA A 179 -1.84 14.75 2.24
C ALA A 179 -2.75 14.29 1.11
N ILE A 180 -2.50 14.74 -0.14
CA ILE A 180 -3.24 14.27 -1.32
C ILE A 180 -3.03 12.77 -1.53
N ALA A 181 -1.79 12.28 -1.46
CA ALA A 181 -1.48 10.86 -1.64
C ALA A 181 -2.17 9.99 -0.56
N PHE A 182 -2.16 10.44 0.69
CA PHE A 182 -2.93 9.81 1.77
C PHE A 182 -4.41 9.75 1.44
N THR A 183 -5.02 10.88 1.07
CA THR A 183 -6.45 10.97 0.76
C THR A 183 -6.83 10.07 -0.40
N VAL A 184 -6.05 10.09 -1.49
CA VAL A 184 -6.28 9.25 -2.66
C VAL A 184 -6.16 7.77 -2.31
N PHE A 185 -5.15 7.38 -1.54
CA PHE A 185 -4.98 6.00 -1.12
C PHE A 185 -6.14 5.57 -0.22
N VAL A 186 -6.41 6.29 0.87
CA VAL A 186 -7.37 5.86 1.89
C VAL A 186 -8.81 5.80 1.38
N LEU A 187 -9.17 6.70 0.45
CA LEU A 187 -10.52 6.77 -0.14
C LEU A 187 -10.63 6.01 -1.47
N ASN A 188 -9.61 5.23 -1.87
CA ASN A 188 -9.67 4.50 -3.13
C ASN A 188 -10.70 3.36 -3.04
N PRO A 189 -11.79 3.37 -3.85
CA PRO A 189 -12.81 2.33 -3.80
C PRO A 189 -12.31 0.96 -4.23
N THR A 190 -11.20 0.87 -4.98
CA THR A 190 -10.62 -0.42 -5.40
C THR A 190 -10.06 -1.24 -4.25
N GLN A 191 -9.80 -0.61 -3.09
CA GLN A 191 -9.29 -1.29 -1.90
C GLN A 191 -10.40 -1.84 -1.01
N LEU A 192 -11.66 -1.54 -1.33
CA LEU A 192 -12.81 -1.90 -0.50
C LEU A 192 -12.97 -3.41 -0.33
N GLU A 193 -12.75 -4.19 -1.39
CA GLU A 193 -12.75 -5.65 -1.32
C GLU A 193 -11.67 -6.16 -0.38
N ALA A 194 -10.44 -5.65 -0.49
CA ALA A 194 -9.31 -6.09 0.34
C ALA A 194 -9.51 -5.79 1.84
N VAL A 195 -10.25 -4.73 2.16
CA VAL A 195 -10.51 -4.33 3.55
C VAL A 195 -11.72 -5.07 4.15
N LEU A 196 -12.81 -5.22 3.39
CA LEU A 196 -14.04 -5.87 3.88
C LEU A 196 -14.01 -7.40 3.78
N TRP A 197 -13.12 -7.98 3.00
CA TRP A 197 -12.94 -9.43 2.99
C TRP A 197 -11.95 -9.81 4.08
N VAL A 198 -12.38 -10.61 5.06
CA VAL A 198 -11.59 -10.86 6.27
C VAL A 198 -10.25 -11.53 5.93
N SER A 199 -10.23 -12.54 5.06
CA SER A 199 -9.01 -13.19 4.58
C SER A 199 -8.20 -12.33 3.59
N GLY A 200 -8.75 -11.19 3.14
CA GLY A 200 -8.02 -10.09 2.49
C GLY A 200 -6.92 -9.47 3.39
N LEU A 201 -6.90 -9.85 4.67
CA LEU A 201 -5.82 -9.60 5.62
C LEU A 201 -4.43 -9.90 5.03
N GLN A 202 -4.28 -10.93 4.20
CA GLN A 202 -3.01 -11.25 3.56
C GLN A 202 -2.51 -10.08 2.69
N GLU A 203 -3.35 -9.56 1.80
CA GLU A 203 -3.02 -8.45 0.90
C GLU A 203 -2.70 -7.16 1.69
N LEU A 204 -3.40 -6.92 2.80
CA LEU A 204 -3.17 -5.78 3.67
C LEU A 204 -1.84 -5.88 4.43
N LEU A 205 -1.51 -7.06 4.97
CA LEU A 205 -0.23 -7.31 5.62
C LEU A 205 0.92 -7.10 4.63
N TRP A 206 0.81 -7.63 3.41
CA TRP A 206 1.83 -7.44 2.37
C TRP A 206 2.03 -5.98 2.05
N THR A 207 0.94 -5.25 1.81
CA THR A 207 0.99 -3.81 1.51
C THR A 207 1.64 -3.04 2.65
N PHE A 208 1.20 -3.28 3.89
CA PHE A 208 1.73 -2.61 5.07
C PHE A 208 3.24 -2.88 5.25
N PHE A 209 3.67 -4.14 5.24
CA PHE A 209 5.08 -4.48 5.48
C PHE A 209 5.99 -4.03 4.35
N VAL A 210 5.55 -4.07 3.09
CA VAL A 210 6.33 -3.54 1.97
C VAL A 210 6.50 -2.03 2.12
N LEU A 211 5.43 -1.28 2.41
CA LEU A 211 5.51 0.17 2.64
C LEU A 211 6.37 0.51 3.87
N ALA A 212 6.28 -0.28 4.94
CA ALA A 212 7.08 -0.10 6.14
C ALA A 212 8.56 -0.36 5.87
N ALA A 213 8.88 -1.43 5.12
CA ALA A 213 10.23 -1.75 4.69
C ALA A 213 10.81 -0.64 3.81
N LEU A 214 10.04 -0.11 2.85
CA LEU A 214 10.44 1.04 2.04
C LEU A 214 10.68 2.30 2.87
N TYR A 215 9.81 2.56 3.84
CA TYR A 215 9.96 3.72 4.71
C TYR A 215 11.20 3.62 5.60
N ALA A 216 11.50 2.42 6.13
CA ALA A 216 12.73 2.14 6.85
C ALA A 216 13.95 2.27 5.92
N TYR A 217 13.90 1.66 4.73
CA TYR A 217 14.95 1.68 3.72
C TYR A 217 15.28 3.08 3.19
N THR A 218 14.35 4.01 3.23
CA THR A 218 14.58 5.38 2.76
C THR A 218 14.94 6.35 3.88
N LYS A 219 14.80 5.91 5.14
CA LYS A 219 15.20 6.68 6.31
C LYS A 219 16.71 6.58 6.53
N GLU A 220 17.26 5.41 6.26
CA GLU A 220 18.69 5.12 6.33
C GLU A 220 19.09 4.66 4.93
N GLN A 221 20.21 5.11 4.35
CA GLN A 221 20.78 4.46 3.15
C GLN A 221 21.32 3.06 3.52
N ALA A 222 20.44 2.21 4.06
CA ALA A 222 20.80 1.02 4.80
C ALA A 222 21.21 -0.13 3.88
N LEU A 223 20.84 -0.09 2.60
CA LEU A 223 21.30 -1.04 1.60
C LEU A 223 22.25 -0.36 0.62
N SER A 224 23.54 -0.39 0.95
CA SER A 224 24.58 -0.27 -0.05
C SER A 224 24.59 -1.54 -0.92
N PRO A 225 25.01 -1.50 -2.20
CA PRO A 225 25.16 -2.71 -3.02
C PRO A 225 25.90 -3.87 -2.30
N PRO A 226 26.93 -3.61 -1.46
CA PRO A 226 27.53 -4.62 -0.58
C PRO A 226 26.57 -5.27 0.43
N ARG A 227 25.65 -4.51 1.03
CA ARG A 227 24.69 -5.03 2.01
C ARG A 227 23.55 -5.80 1.34
N ILE A 228 23.15 -5.41 0.14
CA ILE A 228 22.20 -6.19 -0.69
C ILE A 228 22.85 -7.52 -1.08
N ALA A 229 24.09 -7.50 -1.55
CA ALA A 229 24.85 -8.71 -1.88
C ALA A 229 25.01 -9.62 -0.65
N MET A 230 25.32 -9.05 0.53
CA MET A 230 25.42 -9.79 1.79
C MET A 230 24.10 -10.43 2.22
N THR A 231 22.97 -9.75 2.00
CA THR A 231 21.63 -10.30 2.32
C THR A 231 21.26 -11.41 1.34
N ALA A 232 21.62 -11.27 0.06
CA ALA A 232 21.41 -12.30 -0.96
C ALA A 232 22.26 -13.57 -0.70
N THR A 233 23.48 -13.44 -0.18
CA THR A 233 24.33 -14.57 0.22
C THR A 233 23.91 -15.26 1.52
N LEU A 234 23.09 -14.62 2.35
CA LEU A 234 22.55 -15.22 3.59
C LEU A 234 21.24 -15.99 3.35
N VAL A 235 20.61 -15.80 2.19
CA VAL A 235 19.32 -16.40 1.82
C VAL A 235 19.47 -17.48 0.73
N GLY A 236 20.67 -17.64 0.16
CA GLY A 236 21.04 -18.74 -0.74
C GLY A 236 21.92 -19.76 -0.05
#